data_AF-A0A1G7CP69-F1
#
_entry.id   AF-A0A1G7CP69-F1
#
_cell.length_a   1.000
_cell.length_b   1.000
_cell.length_c   1.000
_cell.angle_alpha   90.00
_cell.angle_beta   90.00
_cell.angle_gamma   90.00
#
_symmetry.space_group_name_H-M   'P 1'
#
loop_
_entity.id
_entity.type
_entity.pdbx_description
1 polymer ?
#
loop_
_entity_poly.entity_id
_entity_poly.type
_entity_poly.pdbx_seq_one_letter_code
_entity_poly.pdbx_strand_id
1 'polypeptide(L)'
;MSLDPQAPSAGAAPGTSPSGGQAEHQQKNSGKKRRPRRRRRGAKGQDAAQAKGPGQPQAAPAKGQGGSRQPDRPARPAQPSAAPAKKQTGRQPQPPLRGVYSAIDLGTNNCRLLIARPTRGGFRVIDAFSRIVRLGEGVSSNNRLSDEAMDRTIEALKVCAEKIARRGVTCMRHVATEACRVADNSDEFIARVKRETGINLDVISAGEEARLAVMGCQSLIAPGNRNALVFDIGGGSTELIWVRVHPGQRTEISGWMSIPWGVVNLSESFGRPGETLPIEHYNKMVKLVVDHLQAFEDAHQVSDVVRKRKTQFLGTSGTVTTLASLHLNLPRYIREKVDGAWMKSQDIHALSRRVATMTHDERAAQVCIGPERADLVVAGCAILEAILGMWKVPSLRVADRGIREGILRGLMQMEQPPRRARPLYRGDKTQQGDRAQKRVEKNG
;
A
#
# COMPACT_ATOMS: atom_id res chain seq x y z
N MET A 1 35.68 10.51 -7.49
CA MET A 1 36.46 10.44 -6.24
C MET A 1 35.51 10.02 -5.15
N SER A 2 35.56 8.74 -4.86
CA SER A 2 34.63 7.97 -4.03
C SER A 2 35.09 7.98 -2.59
N LEU A 3 34.18 8.17 -1.63
CA LEU A 3 34.43 7.92 -0.22
C LEU A 3 33.18 7.26 0.39
N ASP A 4 33.26 5.94 0.54
CA ASP A 4 32.44 5.13 1.45
C ASP A 4 32.98 5.27 2.88
N PRO A 5 32.13 5.27 3.92
CA PRO A 5 32.55 5.00 5.28
C PRO A 5 32.33 3.53 5.66
N GLN A 6 33.42 2.87 6.06
CA GLN A 6 33.52 1.49 6.56
C GLN A 6 32.85 1.31 7.93
N ALA A 7 32.26 0.13 8.14
CA ALA A 7 31.83 -0.40 9.44
C ALA A 7 33.00 -1.13 10.15
N PRO A 8 33.07 -1.18 11.49
CA PRO A 8 34.16 -1.82 12.21
C PRO A 8 33.95 -3.34 12.38
N SER A 9 35.05 -4.09 12.19
CA SER A 9 35.19 -5.54 12.43
C SER A 9 35.37 -5.85 13.92
N ALA A 10 34.65 -6.83 14.45
CA ALA A 10 34.92 -7.44 15.76
C ALA A 10 35.66 -8.78 15.59
N GLY A 11 36.72 -8.95 16.38
CA GLY A 11 37.72 -10.02 16.28
C GLY A 11 37.32 -11.37 16.87
N ALA A 12 38.12 -12.37 16.49
CA ALA A 12 38.04 -13.77 16.88
C ALA A 12 38.93 -14.11 18.09
N ALA A 13 38.52 -15.12 18.88
CA ALA A 13 39.31 -16.24 19.45
C ALA A 13 38.53 -16.93 20.60
N PRO A 14 38.95 -18.10 21.13
CA PRO A 14 39.01 -19.41 20.48
C PRO A 14 38.23 -20.50 21.26
N GLY A 15 38.09 -21.69 20.68
CA GLY A 15 37.23 -22.78 21.16
C GLY A 15 37.80 -23.67 22.27
N THR A 16 36.98 -24.65 22.67
CA THR A 16 37.38 -25.95 23.22
C THR A 16 36.21 -26.94 23.07
N SER A 17 36.49 -28.09 22.45
CA SER A 17 35.68 -29.31 22.53
C SER A 17 36.03 -30.10 23.80
N PRO A 18 35.22 -31.10 24.20
CA PRO A 18 35.62 -32.45 23.85
C PRO A 18 34.46 -33.40 23.42
N SER A 19 34.85 -34.36 22.58
CA SER A 19 34.30 -35.70 22.35
C SER A 19 34.08 -36.50 23.65
N GLY A 20 33.25 -37.54 23.78
CA GLY A 20 32.45 -38.33 22.84
C GLY A 20 31.98 -39.65 23.53
N GLY A 21 31.17 -40.44 22.80
CA GLY A 21 30.79 -41.83 23.13
C GLY A 21 29.65 -41.98 24.15
N GLN A 22 28.70 -42.91 24.05
CA GLN A 22 28.53 -44.11 23.24
C GLN A 22 27.03 -44.41 23.06
N ALA A 23 26.74 -45.25 22.07
CA ALA A 23 25.43 -45.78 21.72
C ALA A 23 24.89 -46.75 22.78
N GLU A 24 23.57 -46.87 22.87
CA GLU A 24 22.96 -48.18 23.10
C GLU A 24 21.56 -48.31 22.50
N HIS A 25 21.34 -49.51 22.00
CA HIS A 25 20.23 -50.05 21.26
C HIS A 25 19.06 -50.37 22.21
N GLN A 26 17.81 -50.06 21.84
CA GLN A 26 16.69 -50.94 22.18
C GLN A 26 15.48 -50.74 21.27
N GLN A 27 15.29 -51.71 20.39
CA GLN A 27 14.03 -52.01 19.72
C GLN A 27 12.99 -52.47 20.74
N LYS A 28 11.72 -52.05 20.58
CA LYS A 28 10.54 -52.92 20.79
C LYS A 28 9.29 -52.35 20.11
N ASN A 29 9.03 -52.92 18.94
CA ASN A 29 7.78 -53.49 18.45
C ASN A 29 6.40 -52.88 18.79
N SER A 30 5.68 -52.64 17.69
CA SER A 30 4.32 -53.09 17.38
C SER A 30 3.10 -52.42 18.04
N GLY A 31 2.30 -51.76 17.20
CA GLY A 31 0.96 -51.27 17.55
C GLY A 31 0.15 -50.79 16.34
N LYS A 32 -0.07 -51.67 15.35
CA LYS A 32 -1.06 -51.45 14.26
C LYS A 32 -2.48 -51.34 14.85
N LYS A 33 -3.25 -50.29 14.51
CA LYS A 33 -4.74 -50.30 14.39
C LYS A 33 -5.16 -49.08 13.54
N ARG A 34 -5.36 -49.28 12.23
CA ARG A 34 -6.67 -49.42 11.53
C ARG A 34 -7.45 -48.10 11.35
N ARG A 35 -7.34 -47.57 10.12
CA ARG A 35 -8.32 -46.67 9.47
C ARG A 35 -9.67 -47.35 9.28
N PRO A 36 -10.78 -46.58 9.15
CA PRO A 36 -11.87 -46.94 8.26
C PRO A 36 -11.92 -46.02 7.03
N ARG A 37 -12.17 -46.64 5.87
CA ARG A 37 -12.41 -46.03 4.57
C ARG A 37 -13.91 -45.87 4.35
N ARG A 38 -14.27 -44.76 3.69
CA ARG A 38 -15.39 -44.53 2.75
C ARG A 38 -16.83 -44.79 3.19
N ARG A 39 -17.67 -43.76 3.02
CA ARG A 39 -18.89 -43.85 2.20
C ARG A 39 -19.02 -42.63 1.29
N ARG A 40 -18.80 -42.85 -0.01
CA ARG A 40 -19.37 -42.05 -1.10
C ARG A 40 -20.82 -42.51 -1.27
N ARG A 41 -21.78 -41.59 -1.27
CA ARG A 41 -23.07 -41.76 -1.93
C ARG A 41 -23.25 -40.59 -2.88
N GLY A 42 -23.47 -40.91 -4.15
CA GLY A 42 -23.98 -39.98 -5.14
C GLY A 42 -25.50 -40.15 -5.28
N ALA A 43 -26.14 -39.07 -5.69
CA ALA A 43 -27.44 -38.95 -6.39
C ALA A 43 -27.37 -37.52 -6.97
N LYS A 44 -27.37 -37.21 -8.28
CA LYS A 44 -28.32 -37.46 -9.38
C LYS A 44 -29.77 -37.09 -9.05
N GLY A 45 -30.32 -36.19 -9.88
CA GLY A 45 -31.65 -35.55 -9.84
C GLY A 45 -31.46 -34.03 -9.89
N GLN A 46 -31.33 -33.34 -11.04
CA GLN A 46 -32.27 -33.10 -12.14
C GLN A 46 -33.61 -32.46 -11.70
N ASP A 47 -33.78 -31.23 -12.21
CA ASP A 47 -34.99 -30.56 -12.70
C ASP A 47 -35.93 -29.78 -11.77
N ALA A 48 -36.46 -28.72 -12.42
CA ALA A 48 -37.59 -27.84 -12.10
C ALA A 48 -37.31 -26.68 -11.11
N ALA A 49 -37.73 -25.44 -11.32
CA ALA A 49 -38.48 -24.85 -12.43
C ALA A 49 -38.37 -23.31 -12.37
N GLN A 50 -38.59 -22.71 -13.54
CA GLN A 50 -38.88 -21.30 -13.75
C GLN A 50 -40.11 -20.87 -12.94
N ALA A 51 -40.08 -19.65 -12.39
CA ALA A 51 -41.27 -18.93 -11.99
C ALA A 51 -41.36 -17.63 -12.82
N LYS A 52 -42.19 -17.69 -13.88
CA LYS A 52 -42.82 -16.52 -14.50
C LYS A 52 -44.12 -16.25 -13.73
N GLY A 53 -44.44 -14.97 -13.52
CA GLY A 53 -45.65 -14.54 -12.81
C GLY A 53 -46.93 -14.58 -13.66
N PRO A 54 -48.02 -14.04 -13.10
CA PRO A 54 -49.05 -13.32 -13.87
C PRO A 54 -49.37 -11.96 -13.17
N GLY A 55 -49.95 -10.93 -13.78
CA GLY A 55 -50.56 -10.75 -15.08
C GLY A 55 -50.94 -9.26 -15.28
N GLN A 56 -51.30 -8.91 -16.52
CA GLN A 56 -52.01 -7.68 -16.87
C GLN A 56 -53.50 -7.77 -16.49
N PRO A 57 -54.24 -6.64 -16.53
CA PRO A 57 -55.17 -6.46 -17.66
C PRO A 57 -55.21 -5.05 -18.29
N GLN A 58 -55.19 -5.08 -19.63
CA GLN A 58 -55.97 -4.37 -20.68
C GLN A 58 -56.48 -2.90 -20.56
N ALA A 59 -56.37 -2.22 -21.72
CA ALA A 59 -56.90 -0.92 -22.17
C ALA A 59 -58.41 -1.00 -22.55
N ALA A 60 -59.21 0.01 -22.95
CA ALA A 60 -59.15 1.40 -23.47
C ALA A 60 -60.60 2.02 -23.32
N PRO A 61 -61.14 3.06 -24.03
CA PRO A 61 -60.59 4.07 -24.97
C PRO A 61 -61.16 5.53 -24.90
N ALA A 62 -60.46 6.46 -25.59
CA ALA A 62 -60.85 7.60 -26.46
C ALA A 62 -61.99 8.63 -26.16
N LYS A 63 -61.71 9.95 -26.34
CA LYS A 63 -62.13 10.83 -27.50
C LYS A 63 -62.01 12.35 -27.23
N GLY A 64 -61.76 13.12 -28.31
CA GLY A 64 -62.04 14.57 -28.50
C GLY A 64 -60.80 15.43 -28.77
N GLN A 65 -60.38 15.73 -30.02
CA GLN A 65 -60.84 16.83 -30.93
C GLN A 65 -61.08 18.16 -30.20
N GLY A 66 -60.59 19.34 -30.60
CA GLY A 66 -59.89 19.86 -31.77
C GLY A 66 -59.91 21.41 -31.64
N GLY A 67 -59.13 22.14 -32.46
CA GLY A 67 -59.31 23.60 -32.57
C GLY A 67 -58.06 24.40 -32.86
N SER A 68 -57.90 24.77 -34.13
CA SER A 68 -56.95 25.75 -34.66
C SER A 68 -57.45 27.19 -34.43
N ARG A 69 -56.51 28.14 -34.25
CA ARG A 69 -56.50 29.52 -34.85
C ARG A 69 -55.37 30.38 -34.28
N GLN A 70 -54.46 30.82 -35.16
CA GLN A 70 -53.77 32.12 -35.09
C GLN A 70 -54.66 33.19 -35.78
N PRO A 71 -54.40 34.51 -35.75
CA PRO A 71 -53.14 35.22 -35.41
C PRO A 71 -53.30 36.47 -34.50
N ASP A 72 -52.19 37.02 -34.00
CA ASP A 72 -51.79 38.42 -34.26
C ASP A 72 -50.48 38.82 -33.57
N ARG A 73 -49.67 39.59 -34.30
CA ARG A 73 -48.43 40.27 -33.87
C ARG A 73 -48.79 41.50 -33.02
N PRO A 74 -47.96 41.90 -32.05
CA PRO A 74 -47.03 43.00 -32.36
C PRO A 74 -45.66 43.00 -31.63
N ALA A 75 -44.78 43.83 -32.21
CA ALA A 75 -43.65 44.54 -31.63
C ALA A 75 -42.36 43.80 -31.21
N ARG A 76 -41.28 44.28 -31.80
CA ARG A 76 -39.88 43.85 -31.74
C ARG A 76 -39.18 44.52 -30.56
N PRO A 77 -38.53 43.80 -29.62
CA PRO A 77 -37.62 44.43 -28.67
C PRO A 77 -36.23 44.60 -29.27
N ALA A 78 -35.60 45.72 -28.94
CA ALA A 78 -34.31 46.18 -29.41
C ALA A 78 -33.15 45.21 -29.09
N GLN A 79 -32.20 45.12 -30.02
CA GLN A 79 -30.94 44.40 -29.88
C GLN A 79 -30.06 45.07 -28.82
N PRO A 80 -29.48 44.32 -27.86
CA PRO A 80 -28.38 44.82 -27.05
C PRO A 80 -27.09 44.83 -27.89
N SER A 81 -26.47 46.01 -27.95
CA SER A 81 -25.13 46.25 -28.50
C SER A 81 -24.10 45.23 -27.99
N ALA A 82 -23.44 44.55 -28.92
CA ALA A 82 -22.40 43.58 -28.65
C ALA A 82 -21.13 44.31 -28.13
N ALA A 83 -20.85 44.16 -26.85
CA ALA A 83 -19.51 44.42 -26.32
C ALA A 83 -18.50 43.44 -26.96
N PRO A 84 -17.28 43.88 -27.33
CA PRO A 84 -16.32 43.01 -27.99
C PRO A 84 -15.89 41.91 -27.02
N ALA A 85 -16.27 40.67 -27.35
CA ALA A 85 -15.80 39.48 -26.66
C ALA A 85 -14.27 39.44 -26.69
N LYS A 86 -13.65 39.64 -25.51
CA LYS A 86 -12.23 39.36 -25.31
C LYS A 86 -11.98 37.92 -25.76
N LYS A 87 -11.25 37.75 -26.86
CA LYS A 87 -10.76 36.46 -27.35
C LYS A 87 -10.10 35.75 -26.17
N GLN A 88 -10.79 34.76 -25.60
CA GLN A 88 -10.16 33.81 -24.69
C GLN A 88 -9.06 33.14 -25.50
N THR A 89 -7.82 33.49 -25.16
CA THR A 89 -6.64 32.88 -25.74
C THR A 89 -6.76 31.38 -25.57
N GLY A 90 -6.68 30.67 -26.69
CA GLY A 90 -6.92 29.23 -26.77
C GLY A 90 -6.14 28.50 -25.70
N ARG A 91 -6.86 27.86 -24.78
CA ARG A 91 -6.28 26.86 -23.90
C ARG A 91 -5.88 25.71 -24.82
N GLN A 92 -4.60 25.63 -25.17
CA GLN A 92 -4.08 24.54 -26.00
C GLN A 92 -4.58 23.21 -25.42
N PRO A 93 -5.15 22.30 -26.24
CA PRO A 93 -5.54 20.99 -25.77
C PRO A 93 -4.28 20.31 -25.25
N GLN A 94 -4.22 20.09 -23.93
CA GLN A 94 -3.14 19.29 -23.37
C GLN A 94 -3.21 17.90 -23.99
N PRO A 95 -2.06 17.29 -24.34
CA PRO A 95 -2.05 15.96 -24.91
C PRO A 95 -2.85 15.03 -24.00
N PRO A 96 -3.61 14.07 -24.55
CA PRO A 96 -4.37 13.15 -23.71
C PRO A 96 -3.38 12.47 -22.76
N LEU A 97 -3.75 12.32 -21.49
CA LEU A 97 -3.01 11.45 -20.58
C LEU A 97 -3.19 10.02 -21.13
N ARG A 98 -2.27 9.58 -22.00
CA ARG A 98 -2.34 8.29 -22.71
C ARG A 98 -1.65 7.22 -21.88
N GLY A 99 -1.96 5.96 -22.18
CA GLY A 99 -1.31 4.80 -21.58
C GLY A 99 -2.15 4.10 -20.51
N VAL A 100 -1.91 2.81 -20.38
CA VAL A 100 -2.40 1.97 -19.28
C VAL A 100 -1.18 1.47 -18.54
N TYR A 101 -1.14 1.68 -17.24
CA TYR A 101 0.03 1.42 -16.42
C TYR A 101 -0.22 0.24 -15.51
N SER A 102 0.80 -0.58 -15.27
CA SER A 102 0.72 -1.63 -14.25
C SER A 102 1.86 -1.56 -13.25
N ALA A 103 1.55 -1.91 -12.02
CA ALA A 103 2.49 -2.10 -10.94
C ALA A 103 2.23 -3.44 -10.25
N ILE A 104 3.25 -4.29 -10.19
CA ILE A 104 3.25 -5.51 -9.38
C ILE A 104 4.17 -5.27 -8.20
N ASP A 105 3.71 -5.71 -7.05
CA ASP A 105 4.44 -5.73 -5.78
C ASP A 105 4.36 -7.17 -5.26
N LEU A 106 5.50 -7.85 -5.35
CA LEU A 106 5.70 -9.20 -4.84
C LEU A 106 6.47 -9.14 -3.53
N GLY A 107 5.72 -9.15 -2.43
CA GLY A 107 6.30 -9.22 -1.09
C GLY A 107 6.37 -10.64 -0.55
N THR A 108 6.89 -10.77 0.67
CA THR A 108 7.03 -12.03 1.40
C THR A 108 5.70 -12.80 1.56
N ASN A 109 4.58 -12.10 1.79
CA ASN A 109 3.29 -12.75 2.03
C ASN A 109 2.32 -12.66 0.83
N ASN A 110 2.34 -11.55 0.10
CA ASN A 110 1.32 -11.21 -0.87
C ASN A 110 1.92 -10.84 -2.23
N CYS A 111 1.28 -11.32 -3.29
CA CYS A 111 1.47 -10.83 -4.65
C CYS A 111 0.30 -9.91 -5.01
N ARG A 112 0.59 -8.66 -5.40
CA ARG A 112 -0.43 -7.65 -5.69
C ARG A 112 -0.15 -6.96 -7.02
N LEU A 113 -1.21 -6.72 -7.78
CA LEU A 113 -1.20 -5.98 -9.04
C LEU A 113 -2.18 -4.81 -8.95
N LEU A 114 -1.77 -3.65 -9.47
CA LEU A 114 -2.65 -2.55 -9.84
C LEU A 114 -2.48 -2.21 -11.30
N ILE A 115 -3.60 -2.01 -12.00
CA ILE A 115 -3.64 -1.46 -13.35
C ILE A 115 -4.43 -0.16 -13.31
N ALA A 116 -3.85 0.92 -13.82
CA ALA A 116 -4.44 2.25 -13.73
C ALA A 116 -4.29 3.06 -15.01
N ARG A 117 -5.18 4.05 -15.15
CA ARG A 117 -5.09 5.11 -16.15
C ARG A 117 -4.87 6.46 -15.48
N PRO A 118 -3.99 7.32 -16.02
CA PRO A 118 -3.78 8.66 -15.50
C PRO A 118 -5.06 9.50 -15.62
N THR A 119 -5.23 10.44 -14.69
CA THR A 119 -6.30 11.43 -14.64
C THR A 119 -5.70 12.78 -14.27
N ARG A 120 -6.46 13.88 -14.42
CA ARG A 120 -5.95 15.23 -14.10
C ARG A 120 -5.44 15.39 -12.65
N GLY A 121 -5.95 14.60 -11.71
CA GLY A 121 -5.62 14.69 -10.28
C GLY A 121 -4.84 13.49 -9.73
N GLY A 122 -4.37 12.56 -10.57
CA GLY A 122 -3.75 11.32 -10.13
C GLY A 122 -4.01 10.20 -11.13
N PHE A 123 -4.59 9.10 -10.69
CA PHE A 123 -4.96 7.99 -11.56
C PHE A 123 -6.23 7.31 -11.09
N ARG A 124 -6.88 6.59 -12.00
CA ARG A 124 -8.02 5.72 -11.73
C ARG A 124 -7.59 4.28 -11.91
N VAL A 125 -7.75 3.47 -10.87
CA VAL A 125 -7.56 2.02 -10.94
C VAL A 125 -8.66 1.42 -11.83
N ILE A 126 -8.27 0.62 -12.81
CA ILE A 126 -9.17 -0.04 -13.76
C ILE A 126 -9.15 -1.56 -13.63
N ASP A 127 -8.11 -2.11 -13.00
CA ASP A 127 -8.05 -3.51 -12.58
C ASP A 127 -7.12 -3.63 -11.37
N ALA A 128 -7.35 -4.66 -10.56
CA ALA A 128 -6.53 -4.98 -9.42
C ALA A 128 -6.54 -6.49 -9.19
N PHE A 129 -5.48 -6.99 -8.58
CA PHE A 129 -5.39 -8.35 -8.11
C PHE A 129 -4.57 -8.40 -6.82
N SER A 130 -4.94 -9.31 -5.93
CA SER A 130 -4.21 -9.57 -4.69
C SER A 130 -4.42 -11.02 -4.33
N ARG A 131 -3.32 -11.73 -4.07
CA ARG A 131 -3.35 -13.11 -3.58
C ARG A 131 -2.32 -13.29 -2.48
N ILE A 132 -2.65 -14.08 -1.46
CA ILE A 132 -1.68 -14.54 -0.47
C ILE A 132 -0.91 -15.69 -1.13
N VAL A 133 0.41 -15.55 -1.21
CA VAL A 133 1.31 -16.52 -1.83
C VAL A 133 2.29 -17.11 -0.83
N ARG A 134 2.56 -16.41 0.28
CA ARG A 134 3.52 -16.79 1.32
C ARG A 134 4.87 -17.18 0.71
N LEU A 135 5.40 -16.34 -0.18
CA LEU A 135 6.67 -16.58 -0.88
C LEU A 135 7.83 -16.76 0.10
N GLY A 136 7.83 -16.01 1.20
CA GLY A 136 8.89 -16.05 2.19
C GLY A 136 8.67 -16.99 3.37
N GLU A 137 7.73 -17.93 3.30
CA GLU A 137 7.56 -18.93 4.36
C GLU A 137 8.82 -19.80 4.46
N GLY A 138 9.34 -19.99 5.67
CA GLY A 138 10.54 -20.79 5.94
C GLY A 138 11.87 -20.19 5.46
N VAL A 139 11.86 -19.03 4.77
CA VAL A 139 13.09 -18.34 4.33
C VAL A 139 13.95 -17.93 5.52
N SER A 140 13.32 -17.50 6.63
CA SER A 140 13.98 -17.13 7.88
C SER A 140 14.89 -18.22 8.45
N SER A 141 14.58 -19.49 8.16
CA SER A 141 15.31 -20.65 8.68
C SER A 141 16.34 -21.20 7.69
N ASN A 142 16.04 -21.13 6.39
CA ASN A 142 16.78 -21.86 5.36
C ASN A 142 17.45 -20.95 4.31
N ASN A 143 17.24 -19.63 4.37
CA ASN A 143 17.66 -18.64 3.36
C ASN A 143 17.27 -19.00 1.92
N ARG A 144 16.21 -19.78 1.73
CA ARG A 144 15.78 -20.27 0.41
C ARG A 144 14.27 -20.21 0.26
N LEU A 145 13.82 -19.86 -0.94
CA LEU A 145 12.42 -19.97 -1.37
C LEU A 145 12.10 -21.46 -1.59
N SER A 146 11.02 -21.96 -1.01
CA SER A 146 10.55 -23.33 -1.25
C SER A 146 9.93 -23.48 -2.63
N ASP A 147 10.01 -24.69 -3.20
CA ASP A 147 9.42 -25.00 -4.51
C ASP A 147 7.90 -24.77 -4.49
N GLU A 148 7.23 -25.16 -3.41
CA GLU A 148 5.79 -24.96 -3.25
C GLU A 148 5.42 -23.47 -3.21
N ALA A 149 6.22 -22.63 -2.55
CA ALA A 149 5.96 -21.20 -2.49
C ALA A 149 6.23 -20.51 -3.83
N MET A 150 7.28 -20.93 -4.55
CA MET A 150 7.58 -20.48 -5.91
C MET A 150 6.44 -20.85 -6.87
N ASP A 151 5.97 -22.10 -6.85
CA ASP A 151 4.87 -22.59 -7.69
C ASP A 151 3.58 -21.79 -7.48
N ARG A 152 3.15 -21.63 -6.22
CA ARG A 152 1.95 -20.82 -5.90
C ARG A 152 2.09 -19.37 -6.37
N THR A 153 3.30 -18.81 -6.26
CA THR A 153 3.57 -17.44 -6.67
C THR A 153 3.53 -17.28 -8.19
N ILE A 154 4.11 -18.23 -8.93
CA ILE A 154 4.06 -18.25 -10.40
C ILE A 154 2.62 -18.35 -10.89
N GLU A 155 1.78 -19.19 -10.27
CA GLU A 155 0.36 -19.27 -10.62
C GLU A 155 -0.38 -17.95 -10.35
N ALA A 156 -0.04 -17.22 -9.30
CA ALA A 156 -0.57 -15.88 -9.07
C ALA A 156 -0.11 -14.87 -10.13
N LEU A 157 1.15 -14.95 -10.56
CA LEU A 157 1.74 -14.09 -11.57
C LEU A 157 1.21 -14.38 -12.98
N LYS A 158 0.85 -15.62 -13.31
CA LYS A 158 0.13 -15.97 -14.55
C LYS A 158 -1.20 -15.20 -14.65
N VAL A 159 -1.97 -15.14 -13.56
CA VAL A 159 -3.20 -14.33 -13.49
C VAL A 159 -2.89 -12.83 -13.67
N CYS A 160 -1.79 -12.34 -13.09
CA CYS A 160 -1.35 -10.96 -13.31
C CYS A 160 -1.02 -10.70 -14.78
N ALA A 161 -0.27 -11.58 -15.44
CA ALA A 161 0.12 -11.47 -16.84
C ALA A 161 -1.11 -11.41 -17.77
N GLU A 162 -2.10 -12.28 -17.54
CA GLU A 162 -3.37 -12.25 -18.28
C GLU A 162 -4.11 -10.92 -18.13
N LYS A 163 -4.17 -10.38 -16.90
CA LYS A 163 -4.81 -9.08 -16.63
C LYS A 163 -4.07 -7.94 -17.33
N ILE A 164 -2.73 -7.95 -17.28
CA ILE A 164 -1.87 -6.97 -17.94
C ILE A 164 -2.13 -6.97 -19.45
N ALA A 165 -2.12 -8.15 -20.08
CA ALA A 165 -2.38 -8.32 -21.51
C ALA A 165 -3.80 -7.85 -21.87
N ARG A 166 -4.83 -8.31 -21.14
CA ARG A 166 -6.24 -7.98 -21.38
C ARG A 166 -6.52 -6.47 -21.29
N ARG A 167 -5.80 -5.74 -20.44
CA ARG A 167 -5.98 -4.29 -20.26
C ARG A 167 -5.14 -3.45 -21.21
N GLY A 168 -4.28 -4.06 -22.03
CA GLY A 168 -3.41 -3.35 -22.98
C GLY A 168 -2.44 -2.42 -22.26
N VAL A 169 -1.81 -2.90 -21.18
CA VAL A 169 -0.79 -2.14 -20.44
C VAL A 169 0.36 -1.77 -21.36
N THR A 170 0.68 -0.48 -21.42
CA THR A 170 1.76 0.07 -22.25
C THR A 170 3.02 0.36 -21.44
N CYS A 171 2.88 0.62 -20.14
CA CYS A 171 3.98 1.01 -19.27
C CYS A 171 3.88 0.24 -17.95
N MET A 172 4.98 -0.33 -17.49
CA MET A 172 4.94 -1.23 -16.35
C MET A 172 6.25 -1.22 -15.57
N ARG A 173 6.14 -1.48 -14.28
CA ARG A 173 7.27 -1.84 -13.43
C ARG A 173 6.76 -2.80 -12.37
N HIS A 174 7.48 -3.89 -12.19
CA HIS A 174 7.08 -4.99 -11.33
C HIS A 174 8.25 -5.26 -10.40
N VAL A 175 8.00 -5.25 -9.09
CA VAL A 175 9.06 -5.34 -8.08
C VAL A 175 8.86 -6.56 -7.19
N ALA A 176 9.98 -7.10 -6.71
CA ALA A 176 10.02 -8.07 -5.63
C ALA A 176 10.81 -7.49 -4.45
N THR A 177 10.39 -7.80 -3.22
CA THR A 177 10.95 -7.19 -2.00
C THR A 177 11.66 -8.22 -1.12
N GLU A 178 11.55 -8.10 0.21
CA GLU A 178 12.37 -8.76 1.22
C GLU A 178 12.63 -10.24 0.97
N ALA A 179 11.60 -11.06 0.70
CA ALA A 179 11.79 -12.50 0.50
C ALA A 179 12.75 -12.83 -0.65
N CYS A 180 12.67 -12.10 -1.77
CA CYS A 180 13.59 -12.27 -2.90
C CYS A 180 14.95 -11.59 -2.64
N ARG A 181 15.03 -10.63 -1.74
CA ARG A 181 16.28 -9.94 -1.40
C ARG A 181 17.19 -10.80 -0.53
N VAL A 182 16.62 -11.63 0.35
CA VAL A 182 17.39 -12.45 1.30
C VAL A 182 17.58 -13.91 0.87
N ALA A 183 16.81 -14.40 -0.11
CA ALA A 183 16.89 -15.80 -0.51
C ALA A 183 18.03 -16.08 -1.51
N ASP A 184 18.81 -17.12 -1.24
CA ASP A 184 19.97 -17.54 -2.04
C ASP A 184 19.58 -17.98 -3.47
N ASN A 185 18.35 -18.48 -3.67
CA ASN A 185 17.83 -18.93 -4.97
C ASN A 185 16.89 -17.92 -5.65
N SER A 186 16.99 -16.64 -5.29
CA SER A 186 16.13 -15.59 -5.86
C SER A 186 16.31 -15.43 -7.38
N ASP A 187 17.55 -15.50 -7.88
CA ASP A 187 17.82 -15.36 -9.33
C ASP A 187 17.18 -16.49 -10.14
N GLU A 188 17.20 -17.72 -9.62
CA GLU A 188 16.53 -18.88 -10.21
C GLU A 188 15.02 -18.64 -10.30
N PHE A 189 14.43 -18.18 -9.20
CA PHE A 189 13.01 -17.87 -9.13
C PHE A 189 12.62 -16.76 -10.13
N ILE A 190 13.38 -15.67 -10.22
CA ILE A 190 13.12 -14.56 -11.15
C ILE A 190 13.23 -15.02 -12.60
N ALA A 191 14.26 -15.80 -12.93
CA ALA A 191 14.41 -16.38 -14.26
C ALA A 191 13.23 -17.28 -14.63
N ARG A 192 12.74 -18.07 -13.67
CA ARG A 192 11.56 -18.92 -13.83
C ARG A 192 10.28 -18.10 -14.03
N VAL A 193 10.06 -17.03 -13.25
CA VAL A 193 8.94 -16.11 -13.42
C VAL A 193 8.94 -15.53 -14.83
N LYS A 194 10.07 -15.00 -15.31
CA LYS A 194 10.18 -14.44 -16.65
C LYS A 194 9.85 -15.46 -17.73
N ARG A 195 10.39 -16.67 -17.61
CA ARG A 195 10.14 -17.76 -18.57
C ARG A 195 8.67 -18.19 -18.63
N GLU A 196 8.02 -18.32 -17.49
CA GLU A 196 6.66 -18.89 -17.42
C GLU A 196 5.52 -17.86 -17.55
N THR A 197 5.80 -16.58 -17.30
CA THR A 197 4.76 -15.53 -17.27
C THR A 197 5.05 -14.35 -18.20
N GLY A 198 6.30 -14.20 -18.67
CA GLY A 198 6.76 -13.01 -19.38
C GLY A 198 6.96 -11.76 -18.51
N ILE A 199 6.69 -11.84 -17.21
CA ILE A 199 6.86 -10.73 -16.26
C ILE A 199 8.35 -10.59 -15.91
N ASN A 200 8.89 -9.36 -16.01
CA ASN A 200 10.21 -9.04 -15.50
C ASN A 200 10.06 -8.46 -14.09
N LEU A 201 10.66 -9.10 -13.08
CA LEU A 201 10.66 -8.62 -11.71
C LEU A 201 12.00 -7.97 -11.38
N ASP A 202 11.95 -6.76 -10.82
CA ASP A 202 13.11 -6.07 -10.25
C ASP A 202 13.16 -6.33 -8.73
N VAL A 203 14.21 -6.97 -8.23
CA VAL A 203 14.45 -7.02 -6.78
C VAL A 203 14.95 -5.65 -6.33
N ILE A 204 14.15 -4.96 -5.51
CA ILE A 204 14.48 -3.61 -5.05
C ILE A 204 15.15 -3.62 -3.68
N SER A 205 16.01 -2.62 -3.46
CA SER A 205 16.59 -2.37 -2.14
C SER A 205 15.54 -1.85 -1.17
N ALA A 206 15.79 -2.03 0.13
CA ALA A 206 14.93 -1.47 1.18
C ALA A 206 14.78 0.06 1.08
N GLY A 207 15.82 0.77 0.62
CA GLY A 207 15.76 2.21 0.38
C GLY A 207 14.82 2.60 -0.76
N GLU A 208 14.80 1.82 -1.86
CA GLU A 208 13.85 2.03 -2.95
C GLU A 208 12.41 1.66 -2.53
N GLU A 209 12.25 0.62 -1.73
CA GLU A 209 10.97 0.22 -1.11
C GLU A 209 10.40 1.35 -0.26
N ALA A 210 11.21 1.90 0.66
CA ALA A 210 10.90 3.07 1.48
C ALA A 210 10.51 4.30 0.62
N ARG A 211 11.27 4.57 -0.45
CA ARG A 211 10.97 5.68 -1.37
C ARG A 211 9.62 5.52 -2.06
N LEU A 212 9.34 4.32 -2.58
CA LEU A 212 8.07 4.02 -3.25
C LEU A 212 6.89 4.06 -2.28
N ALA A 213 7.06 3.59 -1.03
CA ALA A 213 6.05 3.68 0.01
C ALA A 213 5.64 5.14 0.28
N VAL A 214 6.62 6.04 0.49
CA VAL A 214 6.35 7.48 0.69
C VAL A 214 5.67 8.09 -0.52
N MET A 215 6.14 7.81 -1.74
CA MET A 215 5.51 8.32 -2.96
C MET A 215 4.04 7.86 -3.09
N GLY A 216 3.73 6.63 -2.68
CA GLY A 216 2.39 6.08 -2.71
C GLY A 216 1.43 6.77 -1.74
N CYS A 217 1.91 7.11 -0.54
CA CYS A 217 1.09 7.66 0.53
C CYS A 217 1.18 9.19 0.70
N GLN A 218 2.08 9.90 0.00
CA GLN A 218 2.33 11.35 0.17
C GLN A 218 1.03 12.19 0.19
N SER A 219 0.05 11.85 -0.64
CA SER A 219 -1.25 12.56 -0.69
C SER A 219 -2.09 12.48 0.60
N LEU A 220 -1.73 11.58 1.53
CA LEU A 220 -2.39 11.40 2.83
C LEU A 220 -1.68 12.16 3.95
N ILE A 221 -0.54 12.81 3.68
CA ILE A 221 0.07 13.72 4.64
C ILE A 221 -0.80 14.97 4.69
N ALA A 222 -1.35 15.27 5.88
CA ALA A 222 -2.25 16.38 6.08
C ALA A 222 -1.49 17.72 6.11
N PRO A 223 -2.06 18.79 5.52
CA PRO A 223 -1.47 20.12 5.60
C PRO A 223 -1.21 20.56 7.05
N GLY A 224 -0.15 21.34 7.24
CA GLY A 224 0.25 21.85 8.57
C GLY A 224 1.22 20.95 9.34
N ASN A 225 1.33 19.68 8.98
CA ASN A 225 2.42 18.83 9.49
C ASN A 225 3.77 19.26 8.90
N ARG A 226 4.81 19.25 9.73
CA ARG A 226 6.19 19.53 9.33
C ARG A 226 7.01 18.26 9.18
N ASN A 227 6.57 17.18 9.81
CA ASN A 227 7.19 15.87 9.70
C ASN A 227 6.11 14.81 9.57
N ALA A 228 6.50 13.67 9.01
CA ALA A 228 5.72 12.46 9.06
C ALA A 228 6.62 11.25 9.30
N LEU A 229 6.14 10.29 10.09
CA LEU A 229 6.70 8.95 10.09
C LEU A 229 5.78 8.07 9.26
N VAL A 230 6.28 7.58 8.14
CA VAL A 230 5.61 6.55 7.34
C VAL A 230 6.20 5.21 7.77
N PHE A 231 5.35 4.22 7.99
CA PHE A 231 5.81 2.85 8.22
C PHE A 231 5.00 1.85 7.42
N ASP A 232 5.70 0.86 6.86
CA ASP A 232 5.12 -0.24 6.08
C ASP A 232 5.40 -1.55 6.80
N ILE A 233 4.34 -2.21 7.31
CA ILE A 233 4.47 -3.50 7.99
C ILE A 233 4.33 -4.60 6.94
N GLY A 234 5.47 -5.02 6.41
CA GLY A 234 5.59 -6.07 5.41
C GLY A 234 5.49 -7.49 6.00
N GLY A 235 5.74 -8.48 5.15
CA GLY A 235 5.77 -9.88 5.56
C GLY A 235 7.12 -10.29 6.15
N GLY A 236 8.25 -9.87 5.57
CA GLY A 236 9.59 -10.17 6.06
C GLY A 236 10.28 -8.99 6.74
N SER A 237 9.86 -7.77 6.44
CA SER A 237 10.46 -6.55 6.97
C SER A 237 9.39 -5.55 7.42
N THR A 238 9.83 -4.55 8.17
CA THR A 238 9.05 -3.34 8.45
C THR A 238 9.90 -2.11 8.14
N GLU A 239 9.48 -1.31 7.17
CA GLU A 239 10.16 -0.07 6.82
C GLU A 239 9.67 1.09 7.71
N LEU A 240 10.61 1.90 8.19
CA LEU A 240 10.38 3.18 8.85
C LEU A 240 10.96 4.29 7.99
N ILE A 241 10.19 5.32 7.72
CA ILE A 241 10.61 6.43 6.87
C ILE A 241 10.28 7.76 7.54
N TRP A 242 11.33 8.49 7.92
CA TRP A 242 11.22 9.82 8.50
C TRP A 242 11.22 10.89 7.42
N VAL A 243 10.08 11.56 7.27
CA VAL A 243 9.80 12.49 6.19
C VAL A 243 9.69 13.91 6.73
N ARG A 244 10.44 14.84 6.14
CA ARG A 244 10.25 16.29 6.33
C ARG A 244 9.25 16.80 5.30
N VAL A 245 8.34 17.67 5.76
CA VAL A 245 7.30 18.27 4.94
C VAL A 245 7.58 19.78 4.83
N HIS A 246 7.92 20.19 3.62
CA HIS A 246 8.24 21.58 3.28
C HIS A 246 6.98 22.36 2.86
N PRO A 247 7.04 23.71 2.81
CA PRO A 247 5.98 24.52 2.21
C PRO A 247 5.56 24.00 0.83
N GLY A 248 4.25 24.02 0.55
CA GLY A 248 3.70 23.45 -0.68
C GLY A 248 3.58 21.92 -0.69
N GLN A 249 3.67 21.25 0.48
CA GLN A 249 3.50 19.79 0.63
C GLN A 249 4.58 18.96 -0.10
N ARG A 250 5.75 19.56 -0.36
CA ARG A 250 6.91 18.84 -0.86
C ARG A 250 7.50 18.00 0.27
N THR A 251 7.62 16.70 0.04
CA THR A 251 8.21 15.77 1.01
C THR A 251 9.67 15.49 0.69
N GLU A 252 10.46 15.30 1.72
CA GLU A 252 11.86 14.88 1.66
C GLU A 252 12.07 13.75 2.65
N ILE A 253 12.67 12.64 2.22
CA ILE A 253 13.06 11.55 3.12
C ILE A 253 14.34 11.99 3.83
N SER A 254 14.24 12.21 5.14
CA SER A 254 15.36 12.63 5.98
C SER A 254 16.04 11.47 6.71
N GLY A 255 15.43 10.29 6.69
CA GLY A 255 15.97 9.07 7.27
C GLY A 255 15.06 7.89 6.95
N TRP A 256 15.62 6.69 6.87
CA TRP A 256 14.86 5.45 6.73
C TRP A 256 15.62 4.29 7.37
N MET A 257 14.87 3.26 7.76
CA MET A 257 15.38 1.99 8.28
C MET A 257 14.45 0.86 7.82
N SER A 258 15.00 -0.31 7.55
CA SER A 258 14.22 -1.54 7.41
C SER A 258 14.55 -2.46 8.57
N ILE A 259 13.56 -2.73 9.41
CA ILE A 259 13.65 -3.69 10.50
C ILE A 259 13.47 -5.08 9.87
N PRO A 260 14.33 -6.07 10.19
CA PRO A 260 14.24 -7.41 9.63
C PRO A 260 13.11 -8.24 10.26
N TRP A 261 11.99 -7.59 10.62
CA TRP A 261 10.82 -8.21 11.21
C TRP A 261 9.57 -7.71 10.50
N GLY A 262 8.95 -8.60 9.74
CA GLY A 262 7.60 -8.45 9.24
C GLY A 262 6.69 -9.50 9.89
N VAL A 263 5.43 -9.56 9.45
CA VAL A 263 4.45 -10.44 10.10
C VAL A 263 4.72 -11.93 9.94
N VAL A 264 5.41 -12.35 8.87
CA VAL A 264 5.68 -13.77 8.57
C VAL A 264 6.82 -14.29 9.43
N ASN A 265 8.03 -13.73 9.26
CA ASN A 265 9.22 -14.21 9.98
C ASN A 265 9.11 -13.98 11.50
N LEU A 266 8.46 -12.91 11.95
CA LEU A 266 8.21 -12.69 13.38
C LEU A 266 7.23 -13.72 13.95
N SER A 267 6.19 -14.11 13.21
CA SER A 267 5.26 -15.16 13.67
C SER A 267 5.96 -16.53 13.74
N GLU A 268 6.72 -16.89 12.69
CA GLU A 268 7.48 -18.14 12.62
C GLU A 268 8.49 -18.29 13.78
N SER A 269 9.03 -17.18 14.28
CA SER A 269 10.02 -17.18 15.37
C SER A 269 9.45 -17.49 16.75
N PHE A 270 8.11 -17.50 16.92
CA PHE A 270 7.47 -17.55 18.25
C PHE A 270 6.38 -18.61 18.39
N GLY A 271 5.96 -19.29 17.32
CA GLY A 271 4.98 -20.35 17.41
C GLY A 271 4.68 -21.01 16.07
N ARG A 272 3.88 -22.08 16.12
CA ARG A 272 3.44 -22.77 14.92
C ARG A 272 2.10 -22.20 14.43
N PRO A 273 1.84 -22.23 13.11
CA PRO A 273 0.52 -21.89 12.58
C PRO A 273 -0.59 -22.68 13.27
N GLY A 274 -1.71 -22.02 13.59
CA GLY A 274 -2.87 -22.62 14.24
C GLY A 274 -2.83 -22.67 15.77
N GLU A 275 -1.71 -22.32 16.41
CA GLU A 275 -1.60 -22.34 17.87
C GLU A 275 -2.05 -21.01 18.51
N THR A 276 -2.63 -21.09 19.71
CA THR A 276 -2.85 -19.91 20.55
C THR A 276 -1.50 -19.51 21.15
N LEU A 277 -1.01 -18.34 20.76
CA LEU A 277 0.25 -17.81 21.27
C LEU A 277 0.07 -17.32 22.73
N PRO A 278 0.95 -17.74 23.67
CA PRO A 278 0.98 -17.17 25.00
C PRO A 278 1.19 -15.65 24.97
N ILE A 279 0.60 -14.91 25.91
CA ILE A 279 0.72 -13.44 25.95
C ILE A 279 2.17 -12.99 26.18
N GLU A 280 2.99 -13.83 26.82
CA GLU A 280 4.42 -13.61 26.99
C GLU A 280 5.17 -13.58 25.66
N HIS A 281 4.74 -14.39 24.68
CA HIS A 281 5.34 -14.38 23.34
C HIS A 281 5.02 -13.06 22.63
N TYR A 282 3.79 -12.58 22.75
CA TYR A 282 3.42 -11.25 22.24
C TYR A 282 4.28 -10.14 22.85
N ASN A 283 4.46 -10.14 24.17
CA ASN A 283 5.31 -9.14 24.84
C ASN A 283 6.78 -9.22 24.40
N LYS A 284 7.30 -10.43 24.15
CA LYS A 284 8.64 -10.63 23.59
C LYS A 284 8.75 -10.10 22.16
N MET A 285 7.75 -10.33 21.30
CA MET A 285 7.70 -9.75 19.96
C MET A 285 7.75 -8.22 20.01
N VAL A 286 6.94 -7.59 20.88
CA VAL A 286 6.96 -6.13 21.07
C VAL A 286 8.36 -5.67 21.48
N LYS A 287 8.98 -6.35 22.45
CA LYS A 287 10.33 -6.00 22.92
C LYS A 287 11.38 -6.10 21.81
N LEU A 288 11.39 -7.18 21.03
CA LEU A 288 12.35 -7.34 19.93
C LEU A 288 12.25 -6.19 18.92
N VAL A 289 11.02 -5.78 18.56
CA VAL A 289 10.83 -4.66 17.65
C VAL A 289 11.30 -3.35 18.30
N VAL A 290 10.97 -3.11 19.57
CA VAL A 290 11.44 -1.92 20.32
C VAL A 290 12.96 -1.82 20.35
N ASP A 291 13.66 -2.94 20.54
CA ASP A 291 15.13 -2.95 20.58
C ASP A 291 15.73 -2.47 19.22
N HIS A 292 15.08 -2.77 18.08
CA HIS A 292 15.44 -2.19 16.78
C HIS A 292 15.03 -0.73 16.62
N LEU A 293 13.87 -0.33 17.14
CA LEU A 293 13.39 1.06 17.08
C LEU A 293 14.33 2.03 17.80
N GLN A 294 15.03 1.57 18.84
CA GLN A 294 15.96 2.41 19.60
C GLN A 294 17.06 2.99 18.70
N ALA A 295 17.62 2.21 17.79
CA ALA A 295 18.65 2.71 16.86
C ALA A 295 18.12 3.82 15.93
N PHE A 296 16.85 3.72 15.51
CA PHE A 296 16.21 4.76 14.70
C PHE A 296 15.91 6.02 15.52
N GLU A 297 15.48 5.85 16.77
CA GLU A 297 15.26 6.95 17.70
C GLU A 297 16.57 7.69 18.00
N ASP A 298 17.66 6.98 18.27
CA ASP A 298 18.95 7.57 18.56
C ASP A 298 19.47 8.40 17.37
N ALA A 299 19.31 7.89 16.15
CA ALA A 299 19.75 8.55 14.92
C ALA A 299 18.91 9.79 14.54
N HIS A 300 17.61 9.81 14.85
CA HIS A 300 16.68 10.83 14.31
C HIS A 300 15.96 11.66 15.37
N GLN A 301 16.06 11.29 16.65
CA GLN A 301 15.45 11.99 17.78
C GLN A 301 13.94 12.23 17.56
N VAL A 302 13.23 11.20 17.10
CA VAL A 302 11.83 11.31 16.66
C VAL A 302 10.94 11.71 17.82
N SER A 303 11.20 11.23 19.04
CA SER A 303 10.41 11.59 20.23
C SER A 303 10.37 13.09 20.50
N ASP A 304 11.51 13.77 20.36
CA ASP A 304 11.62 15.21 20.59
C ASP A 304 10.84 16.02 19.56
N VAL A 305 10.78 15.55 18.31
CA VAL A 305 10.00 16.19 17.26
C VAL A 305 8.51 15.90 17.42
N VAL A 306 8.13 14.66 17.77
CA VAL A 306 6.75 14.26 18.05
C VAL A 306 6.16 15.09 19.19
N ARG A 307 6.93 15.37 20.25
CA ARG A 307 6.50 16.22 21.39
C ARG A 307 6.05 17.63 20.97
N LYS A 308 6.58 18.14 19.85
CA LYS A 308 6.23 19.47 19.29
C LYS A 308 4.90 19.48 18.50
N ARG A 309 4.17 18.34 18.45
CA ARG A 309 2.82 18.18 17.86
C ARG A 309 2.67 18.64 16.40
N LYS A 310 3.71 18.47 15.57
CA LYS A 310 3.69 18.75 14.12
C LYS A 310 4.12 17.53 13.28
N THR A 311 3.87 16.35 13.82
CA THR A 311 4.26 15.07 13.24
C THR A 311 3.02 14.21 13.03
N GLN A 312 2.86 13.70 11.81
CA GLN A 312 1.82 12.73 11.48
C GLN A 312 2.40 11.34 11.35
N PHE A 313 1.71 10.33 11.86
CA PHE A 313 2.05 8.94 11.58
C PHE A 313 1.16 8.41 10.46
N LEU A 314 1.76 7.69 9.50
CA LEU A 314 1.07 7.00 8.42
C LEU A 314 1.49 5.53 8.42
N GLY A 315 0.53 4.64 8.61
CA GLY A 315 0.77 3.20 8.58
C GLY A 315 0.14 2.60 7.33
N THR A 316 0.89 1.72 6.65
CA THR A 316 0.41 1.02 5.45
C THR A 316 0.47 -0.51 5.59
N SER A 317 0.10 -1.22 4.52
CA SER A 317 0.03 -2.68 4.39
C SER A 317 -1.14 -3.37 5.13
N GLY A 318 -1.17 -4.70 5.05
CA GLY A 318 -2.28 -5.56 5.45
C GLY A 318 -2.62 -5.47 6.93
N THR A 319 -1.63 -5.34 7.81
CA THR A 319 -1.85 -5.23 9.26
C THR A 319 -2.66 -3.99 9.60
N VAL A 320 -2.19 -2.81 9.17
CA VAL A 320 -2.81 -1.53 9.51
C VAL A 320 -4.22 -1.45 8.91
N THR A 321 -4.39 -1.91 7.67
CA THR A 321 -5.71 -1.92 6.99
C THR A 321 -6.68 -2.93 7.59
N THR A 322 -6.20 -4.07 8.10
CA THR A 322 -7.02 -5.06 8.83
C THR A 322 -7.50 -4.47 10.14
N LEU A 323 -6.60 -3.90 10.95
CA LEU A 323 -6.95 -3.27 12.23
C LEU A 323 -7.91 -2.09 12.04
N ALA A 324 -7.71 -1.30 10.99
CA ALA A 324 -8.66 -0.25 10.62
C ALA A 324 -10.05 -0.78 10.29
N SER A 325 -10.14 -1.90 9.57
CA SER A 325 -11.42 -2.52 9.24
C SER A 325 -12.15 -3.03 10.50
N LEU A 326 -11.41 -3.58 11.46
CA LEU A 326 -11.95 -4.01 12.75
C LEU A 326 -12.36 -2.82 13.62
N HIS A 327 -11.55 -1.76 13.68
CA HIS A 327 -11.86 -0.54 14.43
C HIS A 327 -13.13 0.13 13.90
N LEU A 328 -13.32 0.14 12.58
CA LEU A 328 -14.52 0.66 11.91
C LEU A 328 -15.71 -0.32 11.93
N ASN A 329 -15.55 -1.50 12.52
CA ASN A 329 -16.54 -2.57 12.57
C ASN A 329 -17.18 -2.90 11.21
N LEU A 330 -16.34 -3.01 10.18
CA LEU A 330 -16.84 -3.22 8.82
C LEU A 330 -17.31 -4.67 8.61
N PRO A 331 -18.43 -4.90 7.89
CA PRO A 331 -18.94 -6.25 7.61
C PRO A 331 -18.11 -7.00 6.56
N ARG A 332 -17.11 -6.34 5.98
CA ARG A 332 -16.09 -6.86 5.07
C ARG A 332 -15.08 -5.73 4.83
N TYR A 333 -13.94 -6.06 4.24
CA TYR A 333 -13.00 -5.03 3.81
C TYR A 333 -13.62 -4.10 2.74
N ILE A 334 -13.61 -2.79 3.00
CA ILE A 334 -14.11 -1.73 2.10
C ILE A 334 -13.03 -0.64 2.01
N ARG A 335 -12.28 -0.64 0.90
CA ARG A 335 -11.12 0.23 0.70
C ARG A 335 -11.44 1.72 0.90
N GLU A 336 -12.59 2.17 0.40
CA GLU A 336 -13.03 3.58 0.47
C GLU A 336 -13.29 4.07 1.91
N LYS A 337 -13.52 3.14 2.83
CA LYS A 337 -13.69 3.44 4.27
C LYS A 337 -12.38 3.35 5.04
N VAL A 338 -11.46 2.50 4.58
CA VAL A 338 -10.18 2.22 5.25
C VAL A 338 -9.09 3.22 4.84
N ASP A 339 -8.97 3.51 3.55
CA ASP A 339 -7.91 4.39 3.04
C ASP A 339 -8.09 5.83 3.54
N GLY A 340 -7.07 6.35 4.21
CA GLY A 340 -7.08 7.69 4.78
C GLY A 340 -7.83 7.83 6.10
N ALA A 341 -8.39 6.75 6.65
CA ALA A 341 -9.04 6.73 7.95
C ALA A 341 -8.07 7.13 9.08
N TRP A 342 -8.61 7.76 10.11
CA TRP A 342 -7.88 8.10 11.32
C TRP A 342 -8.26 7.14 12.44
N MET A 343 -7.27 6.67 13.20
CA MET A 343 -7.47 5.83 14.38
C MET A 343 -6.71 6.42 15.55
N LYS A 344 -7.34 6.51 16.72
CA LYS A 344 -6.64 6.96 17.93
C LYS A 344 -5.67 5.87 18.36
N SER A 345 -4.48 6.27 18.83
CA SER A 345 -3.46 5.30 19.23
C SER A 345 -3.92 4.42 20.38
N GLN A 346 -4.73 4.95 21.31
CA GLN A 346 -5.33 4.18 22.40
C GLN A 346 -6.25 3.06 21.89
N ASP A 347 -7.08 3.35 20.89
CA ASP A 347 -7.99 2.36 20.29
C ASP A 347 -7.19 1.26 19.56
N ILE A 348 -6.09 1.63 18.90
CA ILE A 348 -5.18 0.68 18.26
C ILE A 348 -4.54 -0.22 19.31
N HIS A 349 -4.01 0.33 20.40
CA HIS A 349 -3.40 -0.47 21.46
C HIS A 349 -4.40 -1.46 22.10
N ALA A 350 -5.60 -0.99 22.42
CA ALA A 350 -6.65 -1.85 22.97
C ALA A 350 -7.05 -2.96 21.98
N LEU A 351 -7.17 -2.61 20.70
CA LEU A 351 -7.48 -3.57 19.64
C LEU A 351 -6.37 -4.60 19.45
N SER A 352 -5.11 -4.16 19.38
CA SER A 352 -3.93 -5.02 19.25
C SER A 352 -3.86 -6.05 20.37
N ARG A 353 -4.03 -5.61 21.63
CA ARG A 353 -4.05 -6.53 22.78
C ARG A 353 -5.22 -7.49 22.75
N ARG A 354 -6.42 -7.02 22.41
CA ARG A 354 -7.59 -7.89 22.26
C ARG A 354 -7.37 -8.97 21.21
N VAL A 355 -6.78 -8.63 20.06
CA VAL A 355 -6.46 -9.60 19.00
C VAL A 355 -5.38 -10.58 19.47
N ALA A 356 -4.36 -10.12 20.20
CA ALA A 356 -3.31 -10.96 20.73
C ALA A 356 -3.80 -12.00 21.75
N THR A 357 -4.87 -11.70 22.49
CA THR A 357 -5.46 -12.61 23.48
C THR A 357 -6.51 -13.56 22.92
N MET A 358 -6.97 -13.37 21.68
CA MET A 358 -7.87 -14.30 21.01
C MET A 358 -7.14 -15.61 20.68
N THR A 359 -7.87 -16.71 20.66
CA THR A 359 -7.45 -17.98 20.05
C THR A 359 -7.34 -17.86 18.53
N HIS A 360 -6.66 -18.80 17.89
CA HIS A 360 -6.59 -18.85 16.43
C HIS A 360 -7.99 -18.82 15.78
N ASP A 361 -8.92 -19.65 16.28
CA ASP A 361 -10.25 -19.80 15.69
C ASP A 361 -11.11 -18.53 15.87
N GLU A 362 -10.99 -17.85 17.02
CA GLU A 362 -11.65 -16.57 17.24
C GLU A 362 -11.12 -15.48 16.28
N ARG A 363 -9.81 -15.47 16.00
CA ARG A 363 -9.21 -14.57 15.00
C ARG A 363 -9.68 -14.91 13.60
N ALA A 364 -9.66 -16.20 13.24
CA ALA A 364 -10.12 -16.68 11.93
C ALA A 364 -11.60 -16.36 11.67
N ALA A 365 -12.43 -16.35 12.71
CA ALA A 365 -13.84 -15.96 12.66
C ALA A 365 -14.07 -14.45 12.52
N GLN A 366 -13.07 -13.60 12.81
CA GLN A 366 -13.21 -12.16 12.56
C GLN A 366 -13.25 -11.90 11.05
N VAL A 367 -14.33 -11.28 10.58
CA VAL A 367 -14.63 -11.11 9.15
C VAL A 367 -13.49 -10.45 8.36
N CYS A 368 -12.83 -9.45 8.94
CA CYS A 368 -11.74 -8.73 8.28
C CYS A 368 -10.35 -9.35 8.45
N ILE A 369 -10.20 -10.35 9.33
CA ILE A 369 -8.94 -11.11 9.50
C ILE A 369 -9.00 -12.34 8.60
N GLY A 370 -9.99 -13.20 8.81
CA GLY A 370 -10.14 -14.48 8.12
C GLY A 370 -9.05 -15.50 8.46
N PRO A 371 -9.21 -16.76 8.02
CA PRO A 371 -8.29 -17.84 8.36
C PRO A 371 -6.88 -17.62 7.81
N GLU A 372 -6.73 -17.05 6.61
CA GLU A 372 -5.42 -16.91 5.97
C GLU A 372 -4.46 -15.94 6.71
N ARG A 373 -5.00 -15.04 7.54
CA ARG A 373 -4.23 -14.04 8.32
C ARG A 373 -4.30 -14.27 9.82
N ALA A 374 -5.07 -15.25 10.30
CA ALA A 374 -5.27 -15.50 11.71
C ALA A 374 -3.94 -15.73 12.46
N ASP A 375 -2.97 -16.38 11.82
CA ASP A 375 -1.63 -16.58 12.39
C ASP A 375 -0.81 -15.29 12.43
N LEU A 376 -0.86 -14.51 11.35
CA LEU A 376 0.07 -13.39 11.11
C LEU A 376 -0.33 -12.10 11.83
N VAL A 377 -1.62 -11.92 12.12
CA VAL A 377 -2.15 -10.66 12.64
C VAL A 377 -1.58 -10.32 14.03
N VAL A 378 -1.22 -11.32 14.84
CA VAL A 378 -0.67 -11.12 16.20
C VAL A 378 0.71 -10.45 16.13
N ALA A 379 1.60 -10.94 15.27
CA ALA A 379 2.90 -10.30 15.02
C ALA A 379 2.74 -8.88 14.48
N GLY A 380 1.78 -8.65 13.58
CA GLY A 380 1.46 -7.31 13.10
C GLY A 380 1.00 -6.35 14.22
N CYS A 381 0.18 -6.85 15.15
CA CYS A 381 -0.24 -6.09 16.33
C CYS A 381 0.96 -5.74 17.22
N ALA A 382 1.90 -6.66 17.40
CA ALA A 382 3.11 -6.45 18.21
C ALA A 382 4.02 -5.37 17.59
N ILE A 383 4.26 -5.43 16.27
CA ILE A 383 5.04 -4.40 15.55
C ILE A 383 4.40 -3.03 15.70
N LEU A 384 3.08 -2.94 15.49
CA LEU A 384 2.36 -1.68 15.61
C LEU A 384 2.34 -1.14 17.04
N GLU A 385 2.18 -2.03 18.04
CA GLU A 385 2.26 -1.67 19.46
C GLU A 385 3.65 -1.15 19.83
N ALA A 386 4.72 -1.74 19.31
CA ALA A 386 6.09 -1.26 19.51
C ALA A 386 6.28 0.16 18.94
N ILE A 387 5.85 0.42 17.70
CA ILE A 387 5.99 1.73 17.05
C ILE A 387 5.23 2.83 17.81
N LEU A 388 3.95 2.59 18.13
CA LEU A 388 3.12 3.55 18.87
C LEU A 388 3.50 3.63 20.36
N GLY A 389 4.14 2.57 20.87
CA GLY A 389 4.74 2.48 22.19
C GLY A 389 5.94 3.41 22.34
N MET A 390 6.86 3.37 21.37
CA MET A 390 8.05 4.21 21.30
C MET A 390 7.68 5.70 21.13
N TRP A 391 6.84 6.01 20.14
CA TRP A 391 6.52 7.40 19.80
C TRP A 391 5.06 7.73 20.07
N LYS A 392 4.83 8.48 21.15
CA LYS A 392 3.48 8.85 21.60
C LYS A 392 2.83 9.88 20.69
N VAL A 393 2.07 9.40 19.70
CA VAL A 393 1.18 10.21 18.85
C VAL A 393 -0.29 10.01 19.25
N PRO A 394 -1.16 11.01 19.09
CA PRO A 394 -2.58 10.89 19.44
C PRO A 394 -3.35 9.97 18.48
N SER A 395 -2.94 9.92 17.22
CA SER A 395 -3.63 9.16 16.18
C SER A 395 -2.70 8.79 15.04
N LEU A 396 -3.05 7.70 14.37
CA LEU A 396 -2.45 7.17 13.17
C LEU A 396 -3.39 7.42 11.98
N ARG A 397 -2.85 7.77 10.82
CA ARG A 397 -3.59 7.74 9.56
C ARG A 397 -3.29 6.45 8.80
N VAL A 398 -4.34 5.78 8.35
CA VAL A 398 -4.24 4.55 7.56
C VAL A 398 -3.98 4.91 6.11
N ALA A 399 -3.02 4.24 5.49
CA ALA A 399 -2.81 4.27 4.05
C ALA A 399 -3.09 2.87 3.49
N ASP A 400 -4.13 2.74 2.67
CA ASP A 400 -4.27 1.57 1.79
C ASP A 400 -3.62 1.88 0.44
N ARG A 401 -2.40 2.43 0.52
CA ARG A 401 -1.55 2.85 -0.60
C ARG A 401 -0.11 2.64 -0.18
N GLY A 402 0.75 2.29 -1.13
CA GLY A 402 2.16 2.09 -0.83
C GLY A 402 2.97 1.94 -2.10
N ILE A 403 3.80 0.90 -2.14
CA ILE A 403 4.76 0.64 -3.22
C ILE A 403 4.13 0.73 -4.61
N ARG A 404 2.98 0.05 -4.82
CA ARG A 404 2.30 0.01 -6.13
C ARG A 404 1.85 1.40 -6.59
N GLU A 405 1.22 2.17 -5.71
CA GLU A 405 0.83 3.55 -6.01
C GLU A 405 2.04 4.45 -6.24
N GLY A 406 3.14 4.23 -5.51
CA GLY A 406 4.42 4.89 -5.73
C GLY A 406 5.01 4.60 -7.11
N ILE A 407 4.99 3.33 -7.54
CA ILE A 407 5.42 2.90 -8.88
C ILE A 407 4.59 3.60 -9.95
N LEU A 408 3.26 3.51 -9.86
CA LEU A 408 2.35 4.12 -10.85
C LEU A 408 2.58 5.63 -10.95
N ARG A 409 2.76 6.32 -9.82
CA ARG A 409 3.08 7.76 -9.80
C ARG A 409 4.43 8.04 -10.46
N GLY A 410 5.45 7.24 -10.16
CA GLY A 410 6.78 7.37 -10.78
C GLY A 410 6.71 7.23 -12.30
N LEU A 411 6.08 6.17 -12.80
CA LEU A 411 5.91 5.92 -14.23
C LEU A 411 5.15 7.07 -14.93
N MET A 412 4.05 7.54 -14.33
CA MET A 412 3.23 8.62 -14.91
C MET A 412 3.90 10.00 -14.83
N GLN A 413 4.84 10.23 -13.92
CA GLN A 413 5.61 11.47 -13.83
C GLN A 413 6.70 11.52 -14.92
N MET A 414 7.32 10.38 -15.24
CA MET A 414 8.35 10.30 -16.29
C MET A 414 7.78 10.60 -17.69
N GLU A 415 6.51 10.29 -17.94
CA GLU A 415 5.87 10.57 -19.23
C GLU A 415 5.27 11.98 -19.36
N GLN A 416 5.14 12.73 -18.26
CA GLN A 416 4.67 14.11 -18.35
C GLN A 416 5.83 15.03 -18.81
N PRO A 417 5.67 15.80 -19.90
CA PRO A 417 6.67 16.79 -20.24
C PRO A 417 6.83 17.78 -19.07
N PRO A 418 8.06 18.22 -18.74
CA PRO A 418 8.30 19.10 -17.60
C PRO A 418 7.39 20.33 -17.70
N ARG A 419 6.68 20.64 -16.61
CA ARG A 419 5.80 21.80 -16.55
C ARG A 419 6.63 23.04 -16.86
N ARG A 420 6.41 23.66 -18.03
CA ARG A 420 7.02 24.95 -18.38
C ARG A 420 6.74 25.92 -17.23
N ALA A 421 7.80 26.43 -16.61
CA ALA A 421 7.70 27.51 -15.64
C ALA A 421 6.88 28.63 -16.28
N ARG A 422 5.87 29.14 -15.58
CA ARG A 422 5.19 30.36 -16.01
C ARG A 422 6.26 31.44 -16.10
N PRO A 423 6.41 32.16 -17.23
CA PRO A 423 7.27 33.32 -17.26
C PRO A 423 6.83 34.24 -16.13
N LEU A 424 7.76 34.57 -15.23
CA LEU A 424 7.56 35.68 -14.32
C LEU A 424 7.30 36.89 -15.22
N TYR A 425 6.07 37.39 -15.19
CA TYR A 425 5.68 38.58 -15.92
C TYR A 425 6.53 39.73 -15.38
N ARG A 426 7.62 40.05 -16.08
CA ARG A 426 8.45 41.21 -15.80
C ARG A 426 7.65 42.40 -16.29
N GLY A 427 6.87 43.00 -15.39
CA GLY A 427 6.09 44.19 -15.70
C GLY A 427 7.02 45.28 -16.26
N ASP A 428 6.63 45.83 -17.40
CA ASP A 428 7.20 47.03 -17.99
C ASP A 428 7.29 48.14 -16.94
N LYS A 429 8.51 48.51 -16.56
CA LYS A 429 8.80 49.82 -16.00
C LYS A 429 9.13 50.73 -17.17
N THR A 430 8.11 51.24 -17.85
CA THR A 430 8.27 52.37 -18.77
C THR A 430 7.60 53.61 -18.19
N GLN A 431 8.46 54.60 -17.93
CA GLN A 431 8.19 56.03 -18.01
C GLN A 431 7.17 56.63 -17.03
N GLN A 432 7.60 56.85 -15.79
CA GLN A 432 7.16 58.00 -15.00
C GLN A 432 8.31 58.41 -14.09
N GLY A 433 9.13 59.35 -14.55
CA GLY A 433 10.28 59.82 -13.79
C GLY A 433 11.19 60.72 -14.61
N ASP A 434 10.63 61.73 -15.29
CA ASP A 434 11.45 62.85 -15.77
C ASP A 434 10.64 64.14 -16.04
N ARG A 435 9.81 64.55 -15.07
CA ARG A 435 9.08 65.84 -15.13
C ARG A 435 9.09 66.64 -13.83
N ALA A 436 10.06 66.40 -12.95
CA ALA A 436 10.17 67.13 -11.69
C ALA A 436 11.61 67.56 -11.39
N GLN A 437 12.28 68.21 -12.35
CA GLN A 437 13.53 68.94 -12.06
C GLN A 437 13.92 69.96 -13.14
N LYS A 438 12.95 70.76 -13.63
CA LYS A 438 13.21 72.02 -14.33
C LYS A 438 12.08 73.02 -14.04
N ARG A 439 11.97 73.44 -12.77
CA ARG A 439 11.19 74.63 -12.39
C ARG A 439 11.57 75.17 -11.01
N VAL A 440 12.86 75.34 -10.75
CA VAL A 440 13.38 76.21 -9.66
C VAL A 440 14.66 76.85 -10.18
N GLU A 441 14.52 77.79 -11.11
CA GLU A 441 15.53 78.81 -11.47
C GLU A 441 14.84 79.80 -12.43
N LYS A 442 13.89 80.55 -11.87
CA LYS A 442 13.46 81.88 -12.31
C LYS A 442 12.46 82.39 -11.29
N ASN A 443 12.88 83.47 -10.61
CA ASN A 443 12.23 84.23 -9.53
C ASN A 443 12.60 83.77 -8.12
N GLY A 444 13.59 84.46 -7.55
CA GLY A 444 14.05 84.37 -6.16
C GLY A 444 15.48 84.84 -6.08
#